data_AF-A0A063Z8C1-F1
#
_entry.id   AF-A0A063Z8C1-F1
#
_cell.length_a   1.000
_cell.length_b   1.000
_cell.length_c   1.000
_cell.angle_alpha   90.00
_cell.angle_beta   90.00
_cell.angle_gamma   90.00
#
_symmetry.space_group_name_H-M   'P 1'
#
loop_
_entity.id
_entity.type
_entity.pdbx_description
1 polymer ?
#
loop_
_entity_poly.entity_id
_entity_poly.type
_entity_poly.pdbx_seq_one_letter_code
_entity_poly.pdbx_strand_id
1 'polypeptide(L)'
;MDSGRRMGADFLLINLLLLVLTQPGALALAGFDPPFGLAVSATTWMAAFVGVSPLAVLYLLIKSESLGRRFLPGTAAYIALVLAVAYASYLLQQPLFEGFRAPGYELSFPVFLAATVLTAVISVTLLPAGLLAYVASPENLPLLAINVALLAAAVLLWRLRSRGYGST
;
A
#
# COMPACT_ATOMS: atom_id res chain seq x y z
N MET A 1 28.35 5.64 1.84
CA MET A 1 27.25 5.16 0.97
C MET A 1 27.05 6.13 -0.18
N ASP A 2 27.03 5.64 -1.43
CA ASP A 2 26.71 6.47 -2.60
C ASP A 2 25.32 7.12 -2.46
N SER A 3 25.18 8.36 -2.96
CA SER A 3 23.93 9.13 -2.91
C SER A 3 22.72 8.33 -3.44
N GLY A 4 22.91 7.57 -4.53
CA GLY A 4 21.87 6.73 -5.11
C GLY A 4 21.44 5.54 -4.24
N ARG A 5 22.36 4.91 -3.49
CA ARG A 5 22.02 3.81 -2.57
C ARG A 5 21.18 4.31 -1.38
N ARG A 6 21.47 5.51 -0.87
CA ARG A 6 20.69 6.12 0.22
C ARG A 6 19.27 6.44 -0.22
N MET A 7 19.13 7.03 -1.41
CA MET A 7 17.81 7.36 -1.94
C MET A 7 16.96 6.13 -2.24
N GLY A 8 17.56 5.07 -2.78
CA GLY A 8 16.85 3.80 -2.97
C GLY A 8 16.34 3.21 -1.66
N ALA A 9 17.14 3.27 -0.59
CA ALA A 9 16.73 2.83 0.74
C ALA A 9 15.59 3.69 1.32
N ASP A 10 15.65 5.00 1.16
CA ASP A 10 14.59 5.93 1.59
C ASP A 10 13.28 5.68 0.85
N PHE A 11 13.35 5.50 -0.47
CA PHE A 11 12.20 5.20 -1.31
C PHE A 11 11.55 3.86 -0.94
N LEU A 12 12.36 2.83 -0.70
CA LEU A 12 11.88 1.54 -0.23
C LEU A 12 11.25 1.65 1.17
N LEU A 13 11.87 2.41 2.08
CA LEU A 13 11.33 2.64 3.42
C LEU A 13 9.96 3.33 3.36
N ILE A 14 9.80 4.34 2.49
CA ILE A 14 8.50 5.00 2.28
C ILE A 14 7.45 3.97 1.85
N ASN A 15 7.74 3.15 0.83
CA ASN A 15 6.79 2.14 0.36
C ASN A 15 6.43 1.11 1.44
N LEU A 16 7.41 0.64 2.22
CA LEU A 16 7.16 -0.26 3.34
C LEU A 16 6.24 0.38 4.39
N LEU A 17 6.48 1.64 4.73
CA LEU A 17 5.62 2.37 5.67
C LEU A 17 4.21 2.56 5.13
N LEU A 18 4.06 2.90 3.85
CA LEU A 18 2.75 3.02 3.20
C LEU A 18 1.97 1.70 3.26
N LEU A 19 2.63 0.57 2.97
CA LEU A 19 2.03 -0.76 3.08
C LEU A 19 1.62 -1.09 4.52
N VAL A 20 2.52 -0.84 5.48
CA VAL A 20 2.26 -1.14 6.90
C VAL A 20 1.10 -0.30 7.45
N LEU A 21 1.08 1.00 7.16
CA LEU A 21 0.10 1.92 7.72
C LEU A 21 -1.29 1.74 7.11
N THR A 22 -1.39 1.34 5.85
CA THR A 22 -2.67 1.15 5.17
C THR A 22 -3.29 -0.22 5.40
N GLN A 23 -2.56 -1.19 5.95
CA GLN A 23 -3.12 -2.54 6.13
C GLN A 23 -4.18 -2.60 7.22
N PRO A 24 -3.95 -2.13 8.48
CA PRO A 24 -4.89 -2.37 9.57
C PRO A 24 -6.26 -1.79 9.26
N GLY A 25 -6.33 -0.51 8.87
CA GLY A 25 -7.63 0.11 8.59
C GLY A 25 -8.30 -0.41 7.33
N ALA A 26 -7.55 -0.95 6.36
CA ALA A 26 -8.13 -1.64 5.22
C ALA A 26 -8.80 -2.96 5.64
N LEU A 27 -8.31 -3.63 6.67
CA LEU A 27 -8.97 -4.80 7.26
C LEU A 27 -10.26 -4.41 7.97
N ALA A 28 -10.22 -3.34 8.78
CA ALA A 28 -11.43 -2.83 9.41
C ALA A 28 -12.49 -2.45 8.37
N LEU A 29 -12.07 -1.83 7.26
CA LEU A 29 -12.95 -1.49 6.15
C LEU A 29 -13.51 -2.75 5.45
N ALA A 30 -12.67 -3.73 5.15
CA ALA A 30 -13.09 -4.99 4.52
C ALA A 30 -13.99 -5.84 5.42
N GLY A 31 -13.90 -5.68 6.74
CA GLY A 31 -14.75 -6.35 7.73
C GLY A 31 -16.05 -5.61 8.03
N PHE A 32 -16.28 -4.43 7.45
CA PHE A 32 -17.46 -3.61 7.76
C PHE A 32 -18.73 -4.09 7.03
N ASP A 33 -18.60 -4.54 5.79
CA ASP A 33 -19.71 -4.94 4.92
C ASP A 33 -19.28 -6.16 4.08
N PRO A 34 -20.14 -7.18 3.88
CA PRO A 34 -19.77 -8.32 3.05
C PRO A 34 -19.55 -7.90 1.58
N PRO A 35 -18.75 -8.67 0.81
CA PRO A 35 -18.16 -9.96 1.13
C PRO A 35 -17.00 -9.90 2.14
N PHE A 36 -16.88 -10.94 2.98
CA PHE A 36 -15.77 -11.07 3.93
C PHE A 36 -14.72 -12.08 3.46
N GLY A 37 -13.53 -11.99 4.05
CA GLY A 37 -12.48 -12.99 3.91
C GLY A 37 -11.13 -12.44 3.46
N LEU A 38 -10.15 -13.34 3.39
CA LEU A 38 -8.75 -13.00 3.15
C LEU A 38 -8.53 -12.29 1.81
N ALA A 39 -9.19 -12.74 0.74
CA ALA A 39 -9.03 -12.16 -0.60
C ALA A 39 -9.60 -10.73 -0.69
N VAL A 40 -10.76 -10.49 -0.05
CA VAL A 40 -11.34 -9.14 0.04
C VAL A 40 -10.43 -8.25 0.87
N SER A 41 -9.98 -8.72 2.03
CA SER A 41 -9.04 -8.02 2.90
C SER A 41 -7.75 -7.64 2.18
N ALA A 42 -7.15 -8.57 1.42
CA ALA A 42 -5.93 -8.33 0.68
C ALA A 42 -6.12 -7.33 -0.47
N THR A 43 -7.22 -7.44 -1.22
CA THR A 43 -7.49 -6.51 -2.34
C THR A 43 -7.86 -5.11 -1.83
N THR A 44 -8.59 -4.98 -0.73
CA THR A 44 -8.87 -3.69 -0.07
C THR A 44 -7.59 -3.05 0.46
N TRP A 45 -6.66 -3.85 1.02
CA TRP A 45 -5.34 -3.37 1.41
C TRP A 45 -4.51 -2.88 0.21
N MET A 46 -4.46 -3.64 -0.88
CA MET A 46 -3.76 -3.21 -2.10
C MET A 46 -4.39 -1.96 -2.71
N ALA A 47 -5.72 -1.83 -2.68
CA ALA A 47 -6.42 -0.61 -3.08
C ALA A 47 -6.02 0.59 -2.19
N ALA A 48 -5.98 0.43 -0.87
CA ALA A 48 -5.50 1.48 0.03
C ALA A 48 -4.03 1.86 -0.24
N PHE A 49 -3.15 0.88 -0.49
CA PHE A 49 -1.76 1.12 -0.85
C PHE A 49 -1.64 1.90 -2.17
N VAL A 50 -2.40 1.52 -3.20
CA VAL A 50 -2.46 2.27 -4.48
C VAL A 50 -2.88 3.71 -4.24
N GLY A 51 -3.89 3.95 -3.40
CA GLY A 51 -4.37 5.30 -3.08
C GLY A 51 -3.33 6.19 -2.40
N VAL A 52 -2.42 5.63 -1.60
CA VAL A 52 -1.31 6.39 -0.96
C VAL A 52 -0.02 6.41 -1.76
N SER A 53 0.11 5.59 -2.80
CA SER A 53 1.32 5.51 -3.63
C SER A 53 1.76 6.82 -4.32
N PRO A 54 0.87 7.81 -4.60
CA PRO A 54 1.31 9.14 -5.04
C PRO A 54 2.27 9.84 -4.08
N LEU A 55 2.28 9.51 -2.79
CA LEU A 55 3.24 10.06 -1.82
C LEU A 55 4.68 9.62 -2.13
N ALA A 56 4.86 8.39 -2.61
CA ALA A 56 6.17 7.90 -3.03
C ALA A 56 6.62 8.55 -4.36
N VAL A 57 5.67 8.84 -5.27
CA VAL A 57 5.96 9.65 -6.48
C VAL A 57 6.38 11.06 -6.09
N LEU A 58 5.69 11.68 -5.13
CA LEU A 58 6.04 13.00 -4.61
C LEU A 58 7.46 13.01 -4.02
N TYR A 59 7.85 11.96 -3.31
CA TYR A 59 9.23 11.82 -2.84
C TYR A 59 10.25 11.81 -3.98
N LEU A 60 9.99 11.05 -5.06
CA LEU A 60 10.86 11.03 -6.24
C LEU A 60 10.93 12.40 -6.93
N LEU A 61 9.82 13.12 -7.00
CA LEU A 61 9.76 14.49 -7.54
C LEU A 61 10.63 15.45 -6.73
N ILE A 62 10.55 15.39 -5.39
CA ILE A 62 11.39 16.19 -4.48
C ILE A 62 12.88 15.84 -4.64
N LYS A 63 13.20 14.58 -4.99
CA LYS A 63 14.58 14.10 -5.21
C LYS A 63 15.00 14.05 -6.68
N SER A 64 14.26 14.70 -7.58
CA SER A 64 14.48 14.66 -9.02
C SER A 64 15.88 15.12 -9.44
N GLU A 65 16.38 16.22 -8.86
CA GLU A 65 17.73 16.73 -9.15
C GLU A 65 18.82 15.71 -8.82
N SER A 66 18.68 15.01 -7.70
CA SER A 66 19.64 13.98 -7.27
C SER A 66 19.59 12.68 -8.09
N LEU A 67 18.50 12.45 -8.83
CA LEU A 67 18.32 11.29 -9.71
C LEU A 67 18.83 11.55 -11.14
N GLY A 68 18.89 12.82 -11.55
CA GLY A 68 19.32 13.23 -12.89
C GLY A 68 18.62 12.41 -13.98
N ARG A 69 19.40 11.78 -14.87
CA ARG A 69 18.88 10.99 -16.01
C ARG A 69 18.08 9.74 -15.61
N ARG A 70 18.22 9.25 -14.38
CA ARG A 70 17.48 8.06 -13.89
C ARG A 70 16.11 8.41 -13.31
N PHE A 71 15.82 9.69 -13.09
CA PHE A 71 14.56 10.14 -12.52
C PHE A 71 13.36 9.67 -13.36
N LEU A 72 13.34 10.04 -14.63
CA LEU A 72 12.22 9.75 -15.53
C LEU A 72 11.93 8.24 -15.66
N PRO A 73 12.92 7.37 -15.98
CA PRO A 73 12.66 5.94 -16.09
C PRO A 73 12.29 5.29 -14.74
N GLY A 74 12.89 5.75 -13.63
CA GLY A 74 12.56 5.23 -12.30
C GLY A 74 11.13 5.56 -11.86
N THR A 75 10.72 6.82 -12.04
CA THR A 75 9.35 7.27 -11.73
C THR A 75 8.33 6.58 -12.63
N ALA A 76 8.61 6.46 -13.94
CA ALA A 76 7.72 5.76 -14.87
C ALA A 76 7.57 4.27 -14.53
N ALA A 77 8.66 3.59 -14.19
CA ALA A 77 8.62 2.19 -13.77
C ALA A 77 7.80 2.00 -12.49
N TYR A 78 7.92 2.91 -11.52
CA TYR A 78 7.12 2.86 -10.30
C TYR A 78 5.63 3.10 -10.58
N ILE A 79 5.28 4.11 -11.39
CA ILE A 79 3.88 4.35 -11.78
C ILE A 79 3.30 3.13 -12.50
N ALA A 80 4.06 2.52 -13.41
CA ALA A 80 3.63 1.30 -14.10
C ALA A 80 3.39 0.14 -13.12
N LEU A 81 4.26 -0.03 -12.12
CA LEU A 81 4.09 -1.03 -11.07
C LEU A 81 2.81 -0.79 -10.26
N VAL A 82 2.59 0.46 -9.82
CA VAL A 82 1.37 0.85 -9.08
C VAL A 82 0.12 0.58 -9.91
N LEU A 83 0.13 0.95 -11.19
CA LEU A 83 -1.01 0.71 -12.10
C LEU A 83 -1.25 -0.79 -12.33
N ALA A 84 -0.18 -1.60 -12.42
CA ALA A 84 -0.30 -3.04 -12.51
C ALA A 84 -0.93 -3.64 -11.24
N VAL A 85 -0.50 -3.20 -10.05
CA VAL A 85 -1.10 -3.61 -8.76
C VAL A 85 -2.57 -3.18 -8.69
N ALA A 86 -2.89 -1.96 -9.11
CA ALA A 86 -4.26 -1.44 -9.14
C ALA A 86 -5.13 -2.28 -10.07
N TYR A 87 -4.66 -2.57 -11.28
CA TYR A 87 -5.40 -3.34 -12.26
C TYR A 87 -5.60 -4.80 -11.84
N ALA A 88 -4.56 -5.42 -11.25
CA ALA A 88 -4.68 -6.76 -10.68
C ALA A 88 -5.70 -6.79 -9.53
N SER A 89 -5.66 -5.81 -8.62
CA SER A 89 -6.62 -5.71 -7.51
C SER A 89 -8.04 -5.51 -8.02
N TYR A 90 -8.22 -4.65 -9.03
CA TYR A 90 -9.49 -4.43 -9.71
C TYR A 90 -10.05 -5.74 -10.27
N LEU A 91 -9.26 -6.50 -11.05
CA LEU A 91 -9.70 -7.76 -11.64
C LEU A 91 -10.04 -8.81 -10.59
N LEU A 92 -9.26 -8.90 -9.51
CA LEU A 92 -9.51 -9.84 -8.41
C LEU A 92 -10.76 -9.48 -7.62
N GLN A 93 -11.10 -8.19 -7.49
CA GLN A 93 -12.32 -7.75 -6.81
C GLN A 93 -13.59 -8.00 -7.63
N GLN A 94 -13.52 -7.99 -8.97
CA GLN A 94 -14.72 -8.20 -9.81
C GLN A 94 -15.57 -9.41 -9.40
N PRO A 95 -15.02 -10.65 -9.34
CA PRO A 95 -15.79 -11.82 -8.97
C PRO A 95 -16.16 -11.87 -7.47
N LEU A 96 -15.35 -11.26 -6.60
CA LEU A 96 -15.62 -11.27 -5.15
C LEU A 96 -16.88 -10.49 -4.81
N PHE A 97 -17.13 -9.38 -5.52
CA PHE A 97 -18.25 -8.48 -5.26
C PHE A 97 -19.46 -8.71 -6.17
N GLU A 98 -19.40 -9.65 -7.12
CA GLU A 98 -20.45 -9.87 -8.12
C GLU A 98 -21.85 -10.08 -7.50
N GLY A 99 -21.93 -10.95 -6.48
CA GLY A 99 -23.18 -11.23 -5.76
C GLY A 99 -23.67 -10.12 -4.81
N PHE A 100 -22.85 -9.08 -4.58
CA PHE A 100 -23.13 -7.97 -3.68
C PHE A 100 -23.40 -6.64 -4.41
N ARG A 101 -23.25 -6.62 -5.73
CA ARG A 101 -23.46 -5.42 -6.54
C ARG A 101 -24.92 -5.16 -6.81
N ALA A 102 -25.27 -3.87 -6.85
CA ALA A 102 -26.57 -3.45 -7.34
C ALA A 102 -26.77 -3.89 -8.81
N PRO A 103 -27.98 -4.31 -9.22
CA PRO A 103 -28.26 -4.69 -10.60
C PRO A 103 -27.85 -3.59 -11.59
N GLY A 104 -27.05 -3.96 -12.60
CA GLY A 104 -26.55 -3.03 -13.63
C GLY A 104 -25.37 -2.15 -13.19
N TYR A 105 -24.84 -2.33 -11.97
CA TYR A 105 -23.66 -1.62 -11.51
C TYR A 105 -22.38 -2.39 -11.89
N GLU A 106 -21.67 -1.89 -12.89
CA GLU A 106 -20.32 -2.31 -13.23
C GLU A 106 -19.31 -1.25 -12.82
N LEU A 107 -18.48 -1.57 -11.83
CA LEU A 107 -17.38 -0.70 -11.44
C LEU A 107 -16.34 -0.73 -12.56
N SER A 108 -16.11 0.40 -13.23
CA SER A 108 -15.05 0.55 -14.23
C SER A 108 -13.69 0.81 -13.58
N PHE A 109 -12.60 0.48 -14.28
CA PHE A 109 -11.25 0.66 -13.75
C PHE A 109 -10.92 2.11 -13.34
N PRO A 110 -11.29 3.17 -14.10
CA PRO A 110 -11.06 4.55 -13.67
C PRO A 110 -11.81 4.92 -12.39
N VAL A 111 -13.04 4.43 -12.21
CA VAL A 111 -13.82 4.66 -10.99
C VAL A 111 -13.19 3.91 -9.81
N PHE A 112 -12.72 2.68 -10.04
CA PHE A 112 -11.93 1.94 -9.05
C PHE A 112 -10.68 2.72 -8.63
N LEU A 113 -9.90 3.25 -9.58
CA LEU A 113 -8.72 4.07 -9.29
C LEU A 113 -9.08 5.30 -8.43
N ALA A 114 -10.16 6.01 -8.74
CA ALA A 114 -10.62 7.11 -7.90
C ALA A 114 -11.01 6.63 -6.48
N ALA A 115 -11.70 5.49 -6.38
CA ALA A 115 -12.08 4.89 -5.11
C ALA A 115 -10.88 4.44 -4.26
N THR A 116 -9.72 4.11 -4.86
CA THR A 116 -8.51 3.76 -4.10
C THR A 116 -8.04 4.89 -3.19
N VAL A 117 -8.20 6.16 -3.61
CA VAL A 117 -7.84 7.33 -2.79
C VAL A 117 -8.76 7.42 -1.57
N LEU A 118 -10.06 7.23 -1.76
CA LEU A 118 -11.02 7.21 -0.65
C LEU A 118 -10.74 6.03 0.30
N THR A 119 -10.45 4.85 -0.27
CA THR A 119 -10.08 3.64 0.47
C THR A 119 -8.84 3.89 1.33
N ALA A 120 -7.84 4.58 0.79
CA ALA A 120 -6.64 5.00 1.52
C ALA A 120 -6.96 5.92 2.70
N VAL A 121 -7.76 6.97 2.47
CA VAL A 121 -8.15 7.93 3.52
C VAL A 121 -8.91 7.22 4.65
N ILE A 122 -9.87 6.37 4.29
CA ILE A 122 -10.65 5.61 5.26
C ILE A 122 -9.74 4.64 6.02
N SER A 123 -8.84 3.94 5.33
CA SER A 123 -7.90 3.02 5.97
C SER A 123 -7.00 3.73 6.99
N VAL A 124 -6.42 4.88 6.65
CA VAL A 124 -5.60 5.64 7.60
C VAL A 124 -6.43 6.08 8.81
N THR A 125 -7.68 6.50 8.58
CA THR A 125 -8.60 6.92 9.65
C THR A 125 -8.99 5.76 10.55
N LEU A 126 -9.19 4.57 9.99
CA LEU A 126 -9.58 3.35 10.69
C LEU A 126 -8.41 2.56 11.27
N LEU A 127 -7.17 3.06 11.20
CA LEU A 127 -5.99 2.37 11.71
C LEU A 127 -6.19 1.85 13.16
N PRO A 128 -6.72 2.62 14.13
CA PRO A 128 -6.93 2.12 15.49
C PRO A 128 -7.91 0.94 15.55
N ALA A 129 -9.02 1.02 14.82
CA ALA A 129 -10.00 -0.08 14.72
C ALA A 129 -9.40 -1.30 14.00
N GLY A 130 -8.56 -1.06 13.00
CA GLY A 130 -7.82 -2.07 12.26
C GLY A 130 -6.87 -2.91 13.09
N LEU A 131 -6.22 -2.30 14.09
CA LEU A 131 -5.38 -3.04 15.03
C LEU A 131 -6.19 -4.04 15.87
N LEU A 132 -7.43 -3.70 16.21
CA LEU A 132 -8.35 -4.59 16.91
C LEU A 132 -8.90 -5.68 15.97
N ALA A 133 -9.09 -5.37 14.68
CA ALA A 133 -9.57 -6.31 13.67
C ALA A 133 -8.66 -7.54 13.48
N TYR A 134 -7.33 -7.38 13.69
CA TYR A 134 -6.41 -8.52 13.68
C TYR A 134 -6.67 -9.54 14.78
N VAL A 135 -7.12 -9.07 15.96
CA VAL A 135 -7.37 -9.91 17.13
C VAL A 135 -8.79 -10.47 17.09
N ALA A 136 -9.71 -9.76 16.45
CA ALA A 136 -11.13 -10.13 16.38
C ALA A 136 -11.38 -11.41 15.57
N SER A 137 -10.59 -11.70 14.53
CA SER A 137 -10.81 -12.84 13.64
C SER A 137 -9.52 -13.61 13.32
N PRO A 138 -9.47 -14.94 13.55
CA PRO A 138 -8.31 -15.77 13.21
C PRO A 138 -7.94 -15.75 11.72
N GLU A 139 -8.90 -15.48 10.83
CA GLU A 139 -8.67 -15.36 9.39
C GLU A 139 -7.72 -14.21 9.01
N ASN A 140 -7.56 -13.23 9.90
CA ASN A 140 -6.66 -12.08 9.70
C ASN A 140 -5.22 -12.35 10.15
N LEU A 141 -4.95 -13.49 10.80
CA LEU A 141 -3.60 -13.84 11.30
C LEU A 141 -2.53 -13.89 10.20
N PRO A 142 -2.78 -14.44 8.98
CA PRO A 142 -1.79 -14.37 7.91
C PRO A 142 -1.44 -12.93 7.51
N LEU A 143 -2.45 -12.04 7.49
CA LEU A 143 -2.26 -10.63 7.17
C LEU A 143 -1.52 -9.89 8.30
N LEU A 144 -1.74 -10.27 9.56
CA LEU A 144 -0.96 -9.76 10.69
C LEU A 144 0.51 -10.16 10.57
N ALA A 145 0.79 -11.43 10.26
CA ALA A 145 2.15 -11.93 10.10
C ALA A 145 2.89 -11.17 8.99
N ILE A 146 2.21 -10.90 7.86
CA ILE A 146 2.76 -10.08 6.77
C ILE A 146 3.01 -8.65 7.25
N ASN A 147 2.08 -8.02 7.97
CA ASN A 147 2.25 -6.64 8.47
C ASN A 147 3.48 -6.54 9.38
N VAL A 148 3.62 -7.49 10.31
CA VAL A 148 4.76 -7.58 11.24
C VAL A 148 6.07 -7.79 10.48
N ALA A 149 6.08 -8.64 9.45
CA ALA A 149 7.26 -8.86 8.62
C ALA A 149 7.67 -7.58 7.85
N LEU A 150 6.69 -6.86 7.28
CA LEU A 150 6.93 -5.58 6.60
C LEU A 150 7.43 -4.51 7.57
N LEU A 151 6.86 -4.44 8.78
CA LEU A 151 7.32 -3.52 9.82
C LEU A 151 8.74 -3.86 10.27
N ALA A 152 9.05 -5.14 10.48
CA ALA A 152 10.40 -5.59 10.82
C ALA A 152 11.40 -5.22 9.72
N ALA A 153 11.03 -5.40 8.45
CA ALA A 153 11.85 -4.97 7.31
C ALA A 153 12.04 -3.45 7.29
N ALA A 154 11.00 -2.66 7.56
CA ALA A 154 11.08 -1.20 7.65
C ALA A 154 12.02 -0.75 8.79
N VAL A 155 11.89 -1.34 9.98
CA VAL A 155 12.77 -1.06 11.14
C VAL A 155 14.22 -1.45 10.85
N LEU A 156 14.45 -2.62 10.23
CA LEU A 156 15.78 -3.06 9.86
C LEU A 156 16.42 -2.12 8.85
N LEU A 157 15.68 -1.76 7.79
CA LEU A 157 16.15 -0.83 6.76
C LEU A 157 16.45 0.55 7.36
N TRP A 158 15.59 1.05 8.24
CA TRP A 158 15.80 2.30 8.95
C TRP A 158 17.06 2.24 9.84
N ARG A 159 17.29 1.15 10.57
CA ARG A 159 18.49 0.95 11.40
C ARG A 159 19.77 0.85 10.58
N LEU A 160 19.74 0.13 9.45
CA LEU A 160 20.89 0.02 8.55
C LEU A 160 21.24 1.39 7.95
N ARG A 161 20.20 2.14 7.57
CA ARG A 161 20.33 3.52 7.11
C ARG A 161 20.92 4.42 8.21
N SER A 162 20.40 4.38 9.44
CA SER A 162 20.81 5.25 10.54
C SER A 162 22.23 4.98 11.03
N ARG A 163 22.71 3.73 11.04
CA ARG A 163 24.11 3.41 11.36
C ARG A 163 25.11 3.99 10.35
N GLY A 164 24.70 4.15 9.10
CA GLY A 164 25.49 4.85 8.08
C GLY A 164 25.62 6.37 8.30
N TYR A 165 24.94 6.95 9.30
CA TYR A 165 25.08 8.36 9.70
C TYR A 165 26.08 8.58 10.85
N GLY A 166 26.54 7.53 11.54
CA GLY A 166 27.38 7.66 12.75
C GLY A 166 28.88 7.41 12.54
N SER A 167 29.35 7.29 11.30
CA SER A 167 30.73 6.90 10.96
C SER A 167 31.50 7.97 10.17
N THR A 168 31.24 9.24 10.44
CA THR A 168 32.04 10.38 9.95
C THR A 168 32.46 11.24 11.12
#